data_AF-A0A2P7QXJ9-F1
#
_entry.id   AF-A0A2P7QXJ9-F1
#
_cell.length_a   1.000
_cell.length_b   1.000
_cell.length_c   1.000
_cell.angle_alpha   90.00
_cell.angle_beta   90.00
_cell.angle_gamma   90.00
#
_symmetry.space_group_name_H-M   'P 1'
#
loop_
_entity.id
_entity.type
_entity.pdbx_description
1 polymer ?
#
loop_
_entity_poly.entity_id
_entity_poly.type
_entity_poly.pdbx_seq_one_letter_code
_entity_poly.pdbx_strand_id
1 'polypeptide(L)'
;MLSLHGQKGMSLVEMLVSLIAGLVVVAGAISLFSTVIVSGNTTLMLSRLNQDIQAVTDIIARDIQRAGHHPSAAEDIANGVSLASSTAALYMFSTSNDLYPAPASGASSTCIRVKYWDNDTPSGASSLVRIYGYDSVNKRLSVDTSYSAPVSSALTASDCASGDLLISDAEVLVDNLEFEVVSGSNPTGARALNIRMTASNAQKNNLSMSLERSVRIRNDGY
;
A
#
# COMPACT_ATOMS: atom_id res chain seq x y z
N MET A 1 -21.77 76.81 20.46
CA MET A 1 -22.20 77.10 19.09
C MET A 1 -21.58 76.02 18.20
N LEU A 2 -22.33 74.96 17.84
CA LEU A 2 -21.84 73.90 16.96
C LEU A 2 -22.08 74.33 15.51
N SER A 3 -20.98 74.58 14.78
CA SER A 3 -21.03 74.83 13.35
C SER A 3 -21.29 73.50 12.63
N LEU A 4 -22.51 73.35 12.13
CA LEU A 4 -22.89 72.25 11.25
C LEU A 4 -22.27 72.49 9.86
N HIS A 5 -21.22 71.73 9.55
CA HIS A 5 -20.63 71.68 8.22
C HIS A 5 -21.58 70.92 7.29
N GLY A 6 -22.00 71.55 6.18
CA GLY A 6 -22.85 70.91 5.18
C GLY A 6 -22.13 69.73 4.50
N GLN A 7 -22.79 68.57 4.43
CA GLN A 7 -22.28 67.40 3.71
C GLN A 7 -22.10 67.75 2.22
N LYS A 8 -20.85 67.69 1.74
CA LYS A 8 -20.56 67.71 0.30
C LYS A 8 -20.73 66.27 -0.22
N GLY A 9 -21.58 66.07 -1.21
CA GLY A 9 -21.76 64.77 -1.86
C GLY A 9 -20.51 64.32 -2.63
N MET A 10 -20.38 63.01 -2.89
CA MET A 10 -19.29 62.46 -3.70
C MET A 10 -19.48 62.76 -5.19
N SER A 11 -18.38 63.07 -5.87
CA SER A 11 -18.36 63.13 -7.34
C SER A 11 -18.42 61.73 -7.95
N LEU A 12 -18.90 61.66 -9.20
CA LEU A 12 -18.95 60.40 -9.96
C LEU A 12 -17.57 59.76 -10.09
N VAL A 13 -16.51 60.57 -10.27
CA VAL A 13 -15.13 60.11 -10.38
C VAL A 13 -14.63 59.49 -9.08
N GLU A 14 -14.95 60.08 -7.92
CA GLU A 14 -14.59 59.51 -6.60
C GLU A 14 -15.27 58.15 -6.36
N MET A 15 -16.52 58.01 -6.80
CA MET A 15 -17.23 56.72 -6.81
C MET A 15 -16.56 55.68 -7.70
N LEU A 16 -16.13 56.05 -8.91
CA LEU A 16 -15.43 55.13 -9.81
C LEU A 16 -14.07 54.69 -9.24
N VAL A 17 -13.30 55.62 -8.71
CA VAL A 17 -11.97 55.33 -8.13
C VAL A 17 -12.10 54.43 -6.90
N SER A 18 -13.03 54.71 -6.00
CA SER A 18 -13.27 53.87 -4.81
C SER A 18 -13.74 52.46 -5.15
N LEU A 19 -14.60 52.30 -6.16
CA LEU A 19 -15.06 51.00 -6.65
C LEU A 19 -13.90 50.18 -7.24
N ILE A 20 -13.07 50.80 -8.08
CA ILE A 20 -11.88 50.13 -8.66
C ILE A 20 -10.92 49.71 -7.54
N ALA A 21 -10.64 50.58 -6.58
CA ALA A 21 -9.79 50.25 -5.45
C ALA A 21 -10.34 49.08 -4.61
N GLY A 22 -11.66 49.05 -4.37
CA GLY A 22 -12.33 47.94 -3.69
C GLY A 22 -12.24 46.62 -4.45
N LEU A 23 -12.43 46.65 -5.78
CA LEU A 23 -12.29 45.47 -6.62
C LEU A 23 -10.87 44.89 -6.59
N VAL A 24 -9.84 45.74 -6.60
CA VAL A 24 -8.44 45.30 -6.53
C VAL A 24 -8.17 44.57 -5.21
N VAL A 25 -8.65 45.11 -4.09
CA VAL A 25 -8.48 44.47 -2.77
C VAL A 25 -9.21 43.14 -2.71
N VAL A 26 -10.46 43.07 -3.17
CA VAL A 26 -11.24 41.82 -3.18
C VAL A 26 -10.60 40.77 -4.09
N ALA A 27 -10.11 41.16 -5.26
CA ALA A 27 -9.39 40.26 -6.17
C ALA A 27 -8.14 39.67 -5.50
N GLY A 28 -7.36 40.49 -4.79
CA GLY A 28 -6.22 40.03 -3.99
C GLY A 28 -6.63 39.07 -2.87
N ALA A 29 -7.69 39.37 -2.14
CA ALA A 29 -8.20 38.49 -1.08
C ALA A 29 -8.70 37.14 -1.60
N ILE A 30 -9.41 37.14 -2.74
CA ILE A 30 -9.86 35.90 -3.40
C ILE A 30 -8.66 35.05 -3.85
N SER A 31 -7.64 35.67 -4.45
CA SER A 31 -6.40 34.99 -4.87
C SER A 31 -5.72 34.26 -3.70
N LEU A 32 -5.57 34.94 -2.56
CA LEU A 32 -4.98 34.35 -1.37
C LEU A 32 -5.84 33.20 -0.83
N PHE A 33 -7.16 33.42 -0.73
CA PHE A 33 -8.09 32.41 -0.24
C PHE A 33 -8.14 31.15 -1.13
N SER A 34 -8.15 31.32 -2.45
CA SER A 34 -8.06 30.20 -3.41
C SER A 34 -6.78 29.39 -3.21
N THR A 35 -5.65 30.07 -2.98
CA THR A 35 -4.37 29.40 -2.71
C THR A 35 -4.43 28.56 -1.44
N VAL A 36 -5.03 29.09 -0.37
CA VAL A 36 -5.21 28.38 0.90
C VAL A 36 -6.07 27.12 0.71
N ILE A 37 -7.18 27.21 -0.03
CA ILE A 37 -8.05 26.04 -0.30
C ILE A 37 -7.28 24.97 -1.10
N VAL A 38 -6.60 25.36 -2.17
CA VAL A 38 -5.86 24.41 -3.02
C VAL A 38 -4.74 23.73 -2.24
N SER A 39 -4.02 24.48 -1.41
CA SER A 39 -3.01 23.93 -0.51
C SER A 39 -3.62 22.96 0.49
N GLY A 40 -4.74 23.33 1.12
CA GLY A 40 -5.45 22.47 2.07
C GLY A 40 -5.88 21.14 1.46
N ASN A 41 -6.49 21.17 0.28
CA ASN A 41 -6.88 19.96 -0.44
C ASN A 41 -5.69 19.07 -0.80
N THR A 42 -4.57 19.68 -1.21
CA THR A 42 -3.35 18.95 -1.56
C THR A 42 -2.76 18.26 -0.32
N THR A 43 -2.73 18.93 0.83
CA THR A 43 -2.29 18.34 2.10
C THR A 43 -3.19 17.18 2.52
N LEU A 44 -4.52 17.30 2.37
CA LEU A 44 -5.46 16.22 2.67
C LEU A 44 -5.24 15.01 1.76
N MET A 45 -5.07 15.22 0.45
CA MET A 45 -4.77 14.16 -0.52
C MET A 45 -3.49 13.42 -0.17
N LEU A 46 -2.42 14.13 0.19
CA LEU A 46 -1.16 13.52 0.59
C LEU A 46 -1.29 12.73 1.90
N SER A 47 -2.05 13.25 2.87
CA SER A 47 -2.31 12.55 4.13
C SER A 47 -3.08 11.24 3.91
N ARG A 48 -4.10 11.25 3.04
CA ARG A 48 -4.85 10.05 2.65
C ARG A 48 -3.96 9.03 1.94
N LEU A 49 -3.21 9.47 0.92
CA LEU A 49 -2.27 8.61 0.20
C LEU A 49 -1.28 7.92 1.16
N ASN A 50 -0.74 8.67 2.12
CA ASN A 50 0.16 8.12 3.13
C ASN A 50 -0.55 7.10 4.05
N GLN A 51 -1.79 7.38 4.47
CA GLN A 51 -2.58 6.44 5.28
C GLN A 51 -2.88 5.15 4.51
N ASP A 52 -3.26 5.23 3.25
CA ASP A 52 -3.58 4.07 2.41
C ASP A 52 -2.35 3.19 2.18
N ILE A 53 -1.22 3.79 1.80
CA ILE A 53 0.03 3.05 1.58
C ILE A 53 0.52 2.40 2.87
N GLN A 54 0.44 3.10 4.00
CA GLN A 54 0.79 2.53 5.30
C GLN A 54 -0.13 1.38 5.68
N ALA A 55 -1.45 1.55 5.55
CA ALA A 55 -2.43 0.53 5.89
C ALA A 55 -2.24 -0.73 5.04
N VAL A 56 -2.00 -0.59 3.75
CA VAL A 56 -1.78 -1.72 2.83
C VAL A 56 -0.45 -2.41 3.08
N THR A 57 0.62 -1.65 3.26
CA THR A 57 1.93 -2.22 3.60
C THR A 57 1.88 -2.93 4.96
N ASP A 58 1.11 -2.42 5.91
CA ASP A 58 0.85 -3.06 7.20
C ASP A 58 0.06 -4.37 7.07
N ILE A 59 -0.94 -4.42 6.19
CA ILE A 59 -1.68 -5.65 5.88
C ILE A 59 -0.71 -6.71 5.33
N ILE A 60 0.05 -6.36 4.29
CA ILE A 60 1.02 -7.27 3.66
C ILE A 60 2.06 -7.74 4.68
N ALA A 61 2.59 -6.81 5.49
CA ALA A 61 3.58 -7.13 6.51
C ALA A 61 3.04 -8.09 7.58
N ARG A 62 1.80 -7.87 8.06
CA ARG A 62 1.17 -8.79 9.03
C ARG A 62 0.99 -10.18 8.44
N ASP A 63 0.57 -10.28 7.19
CA ASP A 63 0.37 -11.58 6.57
C ASP A 63 1.71 -12.29 6.35
N ILE A 64 2.76 -11.58 5.89
CA ILE A 64 4.12 -12.14 5.83
C ILE A 64 4.61 -12.62 7.20
N GLN A 65 4.32 -11.91 8.30
CA GLN A 65 4.71 -12.35 9.65
C GLN A 65 3.99 -13.62 10.10
N ARG A 66 2.80 -13.90 9.57
CA ARG A 66 2.01 -15.11 9.84
C ARG A 66 2.39 -16.28 8.95
N ALA A 67 3.17 -16.05 7.89
CA ALA A 67 3.60 -17.07 6.96
C ALA A 67 4.17 -18.30 7.68
N GLY A 68 3.75 -19.49 7.24
CA GLY A 68 4.16 -20.77 7.78
C GLY A 68 3.55 -21.15 9.13
N HIS A 69 2.64 -20.36 9.69
CA HIS A 69 1.93 -20.78 10.90
C HIS A 69 1.00 -21.98 10.62
N HIS A 70 1.14 -23.05 11.40
CA HIS A 70 0.23 -24.19 11.41
C HIS A 70 0.16 -24.81 12.83
N PRO A 71 -1.03 -25.15 13.35
CA PRO A 71 -1.17 -25.61 14.74
C PRO A 71 -0.50 -26.96 15.01
N SER A 72 -0.46 -27.86 14.02
CA SER A 72 0.20 -29.18 14.18
C SER A 72 1.73 -29.09 14.24
N ALA A 73 2.34 -27.95 13.93
CA ALA A 73 3.80 -27.85 13.79
C ALA A 73 4.52 -28.25 15.09
N ALA A 74 4.01 -27.85 16.25
CA ALA A 74 4.59 -28.21 17.54
C ALA A 74 4.41 -29.70 17.87
N GLU A 75 3.25 -30.26 17.54
CA GLU A 75 2.93 -31.68 17.75
C GLU A 75 3.75 -32.59 16.83
N ASP A 76 3.92 -32.21 15.57
CA ASP A 76 4.74 -32.91 14.57
C ASP A 76 6.19 -33.02 15.05
N ILE A 77 6.75 -31.92 15.58
CA ILE A 77 8.11 -31.91 16.17
C ILE A 77 8.19 -32.81 17.41
N ALA A 78 7.21 -32.71 18.31
CA ALA A 78 7.20 -33.51 19.54
C ALA A 78 7.12 -35.02 19.26
N ASN A 79 6.41 -35.40 18.19
CA ASN A 79 6.24 -36.79 17.77
C ASN A 79 7.33 -37.27 16.79
N GLY A 80 8.33 -36.44 16.48
CA GLY A 80 9.42 -36.79 15.57
C GLY A 80 8.97 -37.01 14.12
N VAL A 81 7.86 -36.38 13.72
CA VAL A 81 7.36 -36.42 12.34
C VAL A 81 8.38 -35.72 11.43
N SER A 82 8.81 -36.40 10.37
CA SER A 82 9.74 -35.79 9.41
C SER A 82 9.06 -34.62 8.69
N LEU A 83 9.85 -33.59 8.32
CA LEU A 83 9.31 -32.43 7.61
C LEU A 83 8.57 -32.82 6.32
N ALA A 84 9.06 -33.82 5.60
CA ALA A 84 8.44 -34.33 4.37
C ALA A 84 7.06 -34.95 4.59
N SER A 85 6.73 -35.34 5.82
CA SER A 85 5.44 -35.95 6.20
C SER A 85 4.56 -35.01 7.02
N SER A 86 5.06 -33.83 7.41
CA SER A 86 4.32 -32.84 8.19
C SER A 86 3.39 -32.03 7.29
N THR A 87 2.14 -31.84 7.71
CA THR A 87 1.18 -30.96 7.04
C THR A 87 1.58 -29.49 7.18
N ALA A 88 2.29 -29.12 8.25
CA ALA A 88 2.82 -27.78 8.45
C ALA A 88 3.88 -27.38 7.41
N ALA A 89 4.58 -28.36 6.80
CA ALA A 89 5.60 -28.11 5.78
C ALA A 89 5.04 -27.42 4.52
N LEU A 90 3.77 -27.65 4.18
CA LEU A 90 3.12 -27.01 3.03
C LEU A 90 2.97 -25.49 3.21
N TYR A 91 2.91 -25.02 4.45
CA TYR A 91 2.75 -23.61 4.79
C TYR A 91 4.07 -22.86 4.84
N MET A 92 5.20 -23.57 4.95
CA MET A 92 6.51 -22.94 5.03
C MET A 92 6.78 -22.07 3.79
N PHE A 93 7.38 -20.92 4.04
CA PHE A 93 7.73 -19.99 2.97
C PHE A 93 8.95 -20.47 2.20
N SER A 94 8.85 -20.50 0.87
CA SER A 94 9.94 -20.84 -0.04
C SER A 94 10.17 -19.71 -1.03
N THR A 95 11.40 -19.17 -1.08
CA THR A 95 11.76 -18.12 -2.05
C THR A 95 11.65 -18.58 -3.50
N SER A 96 11.78 -19.89 -3.78
CA SER A 96 11.67 -20.39 -5.15
C SER A 96 10.22 -20.57 -5.59
N ASN A 97 9.30 -20.79 -4.64
CA ASN A 97 7.92 -21.14 -4.97
C ASN A 97 6.92 -20.03 -4.66
N ASP A 98 7.21 -19.22 -3.65
CA ASP A 98 6.31 -18.21 -3.09
C ASP A 98 6.72 -16.79 -3.48
N LEU A 99 7.79 -16.62 -4.25
CA LEU A 99 8.17 -15.34 -4.86
C LEU A 99 8.17 -15.47 -6.38
N TYR A 100 7.60 -14.49 -7.06
CA TYR A 100 7.65 -14.39 -8.50
C TYR A 100 8.52 -13.18 -8.91
N PRO A 101 9.60 -13.39 -9.68
CA PRO A 101 10.62 -12.39 -9.91
C PRO A 101 10.13 -11.24 -10.79
N ALA A 102 10.68 -10.05 -10.56
CA ALA A 102 10.49 -8.91 -11.44
C ALA A 102 11.15 -9.19 -12.82
N PRO A 103 10.53 -8.75 -13.94
CA PRO A 103 11.07 -9.01 -15.28
C PRO A 103 12.43 -8.35 -15.58
N ALA A 104 12.89 -7.39 -14.74
CA ALA A 104 14.10 -6.61 -14.97
C ALA A 104 15.22 -6.81 -13.93
N SER A 105 14.97 -7.50 -12.81
CA SER A 105 15.98 -7.75 -11.77
C SER A 105 15.73 -9.12 -11.10
N GLY A 106 16.71 -10.02 -11.20
CA GLY A 106 16.61 -11.36 -10.61
C GLY A 106 16.70 -11.40 -9.07
N ALA A 107 16.74 -10.24 -8.40
CA ALA A 107 16.89 -10.11 -6.95
C ALA A 107 15.61 -9.57 -6.25
N SER A 108 14.70 -8.94 -7.00
CA SER A 108 13.44 -8.40 -6.48
C SER A 108 12.26 -9.15 -7.09
N SER A 109 11.20 -9.30 -6.33
CA SER A 109 9.96 -9.97 -6.76
C SER A 109 8.79 -9.00 -6.73
N THR A 110 7.92 -9.03 -7.73
CA THR A 110 6.72 -8.17 -7.80
C THR A 110 5.48 -8.86 -7.25
N CYS A 111 5.62 -10.14 -6.89
CA CYS A 111 4.51 -10.93 -6.40
C CYS A 111 4.99 -11.94 -5.36
N ILE A 112 4.17 -12.12 -4.33
CA ILE A 112 4.46 -12.95 -3.17
C ILE A 112 3.22 -13.75 -2.77
N ARG A 113 3.42 -15.03 -2.45
CA ARG A 113 2.43 -15.90 -1.85
C ARG A 113 2.72 -16.08 -0.37
N VAL A 114 1.69 -15.91 0.44
CA VAL A 114 1.72 -16.10 1.89
C VAL A 114 0.73 -17.21 2.21
N LYS A 115 1.18 -18.19 2.99
CA LYS A 115 0.38 -19.35 3.39
C LYS A 115 0.39 -19.44 4.90
N TYR A 116 -0.78 -19.53 5.53
CA TYR A 116 -0.88 -19.76 6.97
C TYR A 116 -2.21 -20.42 7.34
N TRP A 117 -2.23 -21.04 8.51
CA TRP A 117 -3.44 -21.55 9.13
C TRP A 117 -4.12 -20.46 9.98
N ASP A 118 -5.42 -20.34 9.82
CA ASP A 118 -6.29 -19.42 10.53
C ASP A 118 -7.59 -20.14 10.93
N ASN A 119 -7.92 -20.18 12.22
CA ASN A 119 -9.12 -20.85 12.71
C ASN A 119 -10.39 -20.04 12.41
N ASP A 120 -10.26 -18.74 12.13
CA ASP A 120 -11.39 -17.81 11.99
C ASP A 120 -11.70 -17.49 10.52
N THR A 121 -11.38 -18.41 9.60
CA THR A 121 -11.67 -18.26 8.17
C THR A 121 -13.19 -18.29 7.89
N PRO A 122 -13.72 -17.40 7.03
CA PRO A 122 -15.15 -17.34 6.71
C PRO A 122 -15.74 -18.63 6.12
N SER A 123 -14.91 -19.42 5.43
CA SER A 123 -15.29 -20.66 4.75
C SER A 123 -15.31 -21.88 5.67
N GLY A 124 -14.88 -21.75 6.93
CA GLY A 124 -14.57 -22.87 7.82
C GLY A 124 -13.35 -23.70 7.38
N ALA A 125 -12.77 -23.40 6.21
CA ALA A 125 -11.54 -24.00 5.75
C ALA A 125 -10.37 -23.20 6.33
N SER A 126 -9.76 -23.75 7.37
CA SER A 126 -8.77 -23.04 8.16
C SER A 126 -7.40 -22.85 7.48
N SER A 127 -7.25 -23.27 6.23
CA SER A 127 -6.08 -22.96 5.40
C SER A 127 -6.32 -21.66 4.66
N LEU A 128 -5.37 -20.74 4.71
CA LEU A 128 -5.45 -19.46 4.02
C LEU A 128 -4.20 -19.24 3.16
N VAL A 129 -4.41 -19.01 1.87
CA VAL A 129 -3.39 -18.65 0.90
C VAL A 129 -3.73 -17.28 0.34
N ARG A 130 -2.81 -16.32 0.48
CA ARG A 130 -2.90 -14.99 -0.11
C ARG A 130 -1.79 -14.78 -1.11
N ILE A 131 -2.13 -14.29 -2.29
CA ILE A 131 -1.15 -13.93 -3.32
C ILE A 131 -1.30 -12.43 -3.56
N TYR A 132 -0.24 -11.68 -3.29
CA TYR A 132 -0.16 -10.26 -3.61
C TYR A 132 0.54 -10.09 -4.94
N GLY A 133 -0.14 -9.47 -5.90
CA GLY A 133 0.36 -9.26 -7.24
C GLY A 133 0.46 -7.78 -7.58
N TYR A 134 1.61 -7.37 -8.14
CA TYR A 134 1.79 -6.04 -8.70
C TYR A 134 1.77 -6.07 -10.22
N ASP A 135 0.86 -5.28 -10.80
CA ASP A 135 0.78 -5.06 -12.24
C ASP A 135 1.31 -3.66 -12.56
N SER A 136 2.53 -3.65 -13.11
CA SER A 136 3.23 -2.42 -13.48
C SER A 136 2.62 -1.66 -14.65
N VAL A 137 1.84 -2.33 -15.51
CA VAL A 137 1.21 -1.70 -16.67
C VAL A 137 0.00 -0.90 -16.22
N ASN A 138 -0.83 -1.51 -15.37
CA ASN A 138 -2.05 -0.89 -14.87
C ASN A 138 -1.84 -0.16 -13.53
N LYS A 139 -0.62 -0.19 -12.98
CA LYS A 139 -0.25 0.43 -11.69
C LYS A 139 -1.18 0.02 -10.54
N ARG A 140 -1.50 -1.26 -10.48
CA ARG A 140 -2.46 -1.81 -9.52
C ARG A 140 -1.82 -2.89 -8.65
N LEU A 141 -2.33 -2.98 -7.43
CA LEU A 141 -2.01 -4.03 -6.47
C LEU A 141 -3.25 -4.87 -6.24
N SER A 142 -3.17 -6.16 -6.57
CA SER A 142 -4.23 -7.12 -6.32
C SER A 142 -3.86 -8.08 -5.19
N VAL A 143 -4.89 -8.62 -4.54
CA VAL A 143 -4.78 -9.76 -3.64
C VAL A 143 -5.75 -10.84 -4.08
N ASP A 144 -5.23 -12.04 -4.30
CA ASP A 144 -6.04 -13.25 -4.44
C ASP A 144 -6.05 -14.01 -3.12
N THR A 145 -7.22 -14.39 -2.63
CA THR A 145 -7.37 -15.13 -1.36
C THR A 145 -8.08 -16.45 -1.61
N SER A 146 -7.41 -17.54 -1.28
CA SER A 146 -7.94 -18.90 -1.39
C SER A 146 -7.98 -19.58 -0.02
N TYR A 147 -9.08 -20.29 0.23
CA TYR A 147 -9.29 -21.05 1.47
C TYR A 147 -9.14 -22.56 1.24
N SER A 148 -8.04 -22.94 0.59
CA SER A 148 -7.75 -24.34 0.25
C SER A 148 -6.36 -24.72 0.75
N ALA A 149 -6.09 -26.03 0.86
CA ALA A 149 -4.78 -26.52 1.28
C ALA A 149 -3.69 -25.97 0.34
N PRO A 150 -2.55 -25.47 0.87
CA PRO A 150 -1.54 -24.86 0.03
C PRO A 150 -0.83 -25.89 -0.84
N VAL A 151 -0.45 -25.47 -2.03
CA VAL A 151 0.40 -26.24 -2.94
C VAL A 151 1.85 -25.77 -2.84
N SER A 152 2.78 -26.68 -3.13
CA SER A 152 4.22 -26.40 -3.14
C SER A 152 4.77 -26.05 -4.52
N SER A 153 3.90 -25.80 -5.52
CA SER A 153 4.32 -25.40 -6.86
C SER A 153 4.74 -23.93 -6.91
N ALA A 154 5.68 -23.60 -7.79
CA ALA A 154 6.10 -22.22 -7.98
C ALA A 154 4.99 -21.34 -8.57
N LEU A 155 4.96 -20.08 -8.14
CA LEU A 155 4.09 -19.06 -8.70
C LEU A 155 4.32 -18.87 -10.19
N THR A 156 3.24 -18.56 -10.90
CA THR A 156 3.24 -18.22 -12.32
C THR A 156 2.80 -16.78 -12.53
N ALA A 157 3.03 -16.25 -13.74
CA ALA A 157 2.56 -14.91 -14.10
C ALA A 157 1.04 -14.73 -13.93
N SER A 158 0.26 -15.79 -14.19
CA SER A 158 -1.20 -15.75 -14.05
C SER A 158 -1.65 -15.66 -12.60
N ASP A 159 -0.95 -16.34 -11.67
CA ASP A 159 -1.25 -16.27 -10.24
C ASP A 159 -1.03 -14.86 -9.69
N CYS A 160 -0.07 -14.13 -10.26
CA CYS A 160 0.27 -12.77 -9.89
C CYS A 160 -0.57 -11.69 -10.59
N ALA A 161 -1.40 -12.09 -11.55
CA ALA A 161 -2.29 -11.19 -12.29
C ALA A 161 -3.77 -11.37 -11.90
N SER A 162 -4.07 -12.33 -11.02
CA SER A 162 -5.41 -12.57 -10.47
C SER A 162 -5.65 -11.77 -9.18
N GLY A 163 -6.88 -11.87 -8.68
CA GLY A 163 -7.29 -11.29 -7.40
C GLY A 163 -8.05 -9.97 -7.51
N ASP A 164 -8.54 -9.53 -6.35
CA ASP A 164 -9.28 -8.29 -6.20
C ASP A 164 -8.31 -7.13 -5.92
N LEU A 165 -8.71 -5.92 -6.32
CA LEU A 165 -7.92 -4.71 -6.04
C LEU A 165 -7.85 -4.47 -4.53
N LEU A 166 -6.63 -4.36 -3.99
CA LEU A 166 -6.42 -4.07 -2.57
C LEU A 166 -6.50 -2.57 -2.27
N ILE A 167 -6.20 -1.75 -3.27
CA ILE A 167 -6.31 -0.29 -3.26
C ILE A 167 -7.07 0.13 -4.51
N SER A 168 -7.96 1.12 -4.38
CA SER A 168 -8.66 1.68 -5.54
C SER A 168 -7.71 2.48 -6.43
N ASP A 169 -7.62 2.06 -7.69
CA ASP A 169 -6.88 2.71 -8.77
C ASP A 169 -7.47 4.06 -9.20
N ALA A 170 -8.70 4.36 -8.80
CA ALA A 170 -9.34 5.66 -9.03
C ALA A 170 -8.73 6.80 -8.19
N GLU A 171 -8.13 6.48 -7.04
CA GLU A 171 -7.51 7.46 -6.13
C GLU A 171 -6.00 7.26 -5.99
N VAL A 172 -5.50 6.01 -6.00
CA VAL A 172 -4.10 5.69 -5.75
C VAL A 172 -3.58 4.73 -6.82
N LEU A 173 -2.49 5.13 -7.48
CA LEU A 173 -1.77 4.31 -8.46
C LEU A 173 -0.50 3.78 -7.81
N VAL A 174 -0.31 2.46 -7.79
CA VAL A 174 0.92 1.82 -7.29
C VAL A 174 1.97 1.87 -8.39
N ASP A 175 2.95 2.75 -8.24
CA ASP A 175 4.02 2.99 -9.21
C ASP A 175 5.13 1.94 -9.13
N ASN A 176 5.31 1.32 -7.97
CA ASN A 176 6.24 0.21 -7.78
C ASN A 176 5.84 -0.62 -6.55
N LEU A 177 6.01 -1.93 -6.64
CA LEU A 177 6.01 -2.82 -5.49
C LEU A 177 7.05 -3.91 -5.69
N GLU A 178 7.99 -3.98 -4.76
CA GLU A 178 9.06 -4.97 -4.76
C GLU A 178 9.19 -5.64 -3.40
N PHE A 179 9.44 -6.94 -3.45
CA PHE A 179 9.81 -7.80 -2.34
C PHE A 179 11.25 -8.25 -2.56
N GLU A 180 12.15 -7.82 -1.69
CA GLU A 180 13.57 -8.15 -1.76
C GLU A 180 13.94 -9.00 -0.55
N VAL A 181 14.63 -10.11 -0.79
CA VAL A 181 15.17 -10.95 0.28
C VAL A 181 16.43 -10.28 0.84
N VAL A 182 16.47 -10.04 2.15
CA VAL A 182 17.60 -9.34 2.79
C VAL A 182 18.86 -10.21 2.75
N SER A 183 19.92 -9.72 2.07
CA SER A 183 21.21 -10.41 1.96
C SER A 183 21.81 -10.77 3.33
N GLY A 184 22.26 -12.01 3.50
CA GLY A 184 22.67 -12.60 4.80
C GLY A 184 21.64 -13.60 5.37
N SER A 185 20.50 -13.73 4.72
CA SER A 185 19.53 -14.80 4.94
C SER A 185 19.87 -16.06 4.12
N ASN A 186 21.07 -16.64 4.32
CA ASN A 186 21.25 -18.10 4.14
C ASN A 186 22.55 -18.70 4.69
N PRO A 187 22.47 -19.93 5.22
CA PRO A 187 22.45 -21.14 4.38
C PRO A 187 21.14 -21.97 4.35
N THR A 188 20.11 -21.60 5.12
CA THR A 188 18.87 -22.38 5.27
C THR A 188 17.61 -21.49 5.49
N GLY A 189 17.07 -20.80 4.47
CA GLY A 189 15.85 -19.97 4.53
C GLY A 189 16.01 -18.43 4.52
N ALA A 190 15.02 -17.76 3.92
CA ALA A 190 14.86 -16.30 3.91
C ALA A 190 14.24 -15.77 5.21
N ARG A 191 15.08 -15.19 6.08
CA ARG A 191 14.65 -14.71 7.40
C ARG A 191 13.93 -13.36 7.40
N ALA A 192 14.14 -12.53 6.40
CA ALA A 192 13.49 -11.23 6.29
C ALA A 192 13.29 -10.80 4.83
N LEU A 193 12.18 -10.11 4.59
CA LEU A 193 11.84 -9.45 3.33
C LEU A 193 11.79 -7.95 3.54
N ASN A 194 12.37 -7.20 2.63
CA ASN A 194 12.12 -5.77 2.48
C ASN A 194 10.99 -5.57 1.48
N ILE A 195 9.94 -4.88 1.91
CA ILE A 195 8.82 -4.44 1.10
C ILE A 195 9.12 -3.00 0.70
N ARG A 196 9.24 -2.72 -0.59
CA ARG A 196 9.40 -1.37 -1.14
C ARG A 196 8.18 -1.06 -1.98
N MET A 197 7.40 -0.07 -1.57
CA MET A 197 6.20 0.37 -2.28
C MET A 197 6.30 1.85 -2.60
N THR A 198 6.03 2.21 -3.84
CA THR A 198 5.82 3.61 -4.25
C THR A 198 4.46 3.75 -4.88
N ALA A 199 3.74 4.81 -4.54
CA ALA A 199 2.44 5.09 -5.14
C ALA A 199 2.20 6.60 -5.26
N SER A 200 1.34 6.97 -6.20
CA SER A 200 0.97 8.34 -6.51
C SER A 200 -0.55 8.51 -6.53
N ASN A 201 -1.01 9.74 -6.34
CA ASN A 201 -2.43 10.04 -6.43
C ASN A 201 -2.87 10.05 -7.91
N ALA A 202 -3.96 9.35 -8.23
CA ALA A 202 -4.47 9.21 -9.60
C ALA A 202 -4.92 10.52 -10.25
N GLN A 203 -5.34 11.50 -9.45
CA GLN A 203 -5.77 12.83 -9.93
C GLN A 203 -4.59 13.82 -10.01
N LYS A 204 -3.56 13.60 -9.18
CA LYS A 204 -2.37 14.45 -9.08
C LYS A 204 -1.11 13.57 -8.98
N ASN A 205 -0.62 13.12 -10.13
CA ASN A 205 0.52 12.20 -10.22
C ASN A 205 1.84 12.80 -9.68
N ASN A 206 1.90 14.10 -9.41
CA ASN A 206 3.04 14.74 -8.75
C ASN A 206 3.05 14.54 -7.22
N LEU A 207 1.94 14.06 -6.64
CA LEU A 207 1.85 13.65 -5.25
C LEU A 207 2.18 12.16 -5.19
N SER A 208 3.40 11.85 -4.80
CA SER A 208 3.89 10.48 -4.65
C SER A 208 4.45 10.23 -3.26
N MET A 209 4.35 9.00 -2.80
CA MET A 209 4.89 8.52 -1.54
C MET A 209 5.68 7.24 -1.78
N SER A 210 6.76 7.07 -1.03
CA SER A 210 7.59 5.88 -1.03
C SER A 210 7.68 5.35 0.39
N LEU A 211 7.46 4.07 0.58
CA LEU A 211 7.57 3.38 1.85
C LEU A 211 8.47 2.15 1.68
N GLU A 212 9.38 1.98 2.63
CA GLU A 212 10.19 0.77 2.75
C GLU A 212 9.96 0.18 4.14
N ARG A 213 9.67 -1.12 4.20
CA ARG A 213 9.42 -1.84 5.43
C ARG A 213 10.10 -3.20 5.41
N SER A 214 10.95 -3.45 6.40
CA SER A 214 11.53 -4.78 6.61
C SER A 214 10.63 -5.62 7.50
N VAL A 215 10.41 -6.88 7.13
CA VAL A 215 9.54 -7.83 7.81
C VAL A 215 10.25 -9.16 7.97
N ARG A 216 10.32 -9.65 9.22
CA ARG A 216 10.88 -10.97 9.53
C ARG A 216 9.88 -12.08 9.23
N ILE A 217 10.33 -13.13 8.55
CA ILE A 217 9.59 -14.38 8.35
C ILE A 217 9.92 -15.32 9.51
N ARG A 218 8.89 -15.98 10.06
CA ARG A 218 9.03 -16.83 11.26
C ARG A 218 9.25 -18.31 10.94
N ASN A 219 8.73 -18.80 9.81
CA ASN A 219 8.78 -20.21 9.43
C ASN A 219 9.06 -20.34 7.92
N ASP A 220 10.32 -20.08 7.55
CA ASP A 220 10.90 -20.33 6.25
C ASP A 220 11.37 -21.79 6.13
N GLY A 221 11.26 -22.37 4.93
CA GLY A 221 11.36 -23.82 4.62
C GLY A 221 12.65 -24.55 4.96
N TYR A 222 13.53 -23.99 5.78
CA TYR A 222 14.91 -24.44 5.95
C TYR A 222 15.47 -24.12 7.34
#